data_AF-A0A0J8TMB4-F1
#
_entry.id   AF-A0A0J8TMB4-F1
#
_cell.length_a   1.000
_cell.length_b   1.000
_cell.length_c   1.000
_cell.angle_alpha   90.00
_cell.angle_beta   90.00
_cell.angle_gamma   90.00
#
_symmetry.space_group_name_H-M   'P 1'
#
loop_
_entity.id
_entity.type
_entity.pdbx_description
1 polymer ?
#
loop_
_entity_poly.entity_id
_entity_poly.type
_entity_poly.pdbx_seq_one_letter_code
_entity_poly.pdbx_strand_id
1 'polypeptide(L)'
;MATALFPVGKHSRLTTVTNHKACYVPSLLADMVCAASDARDALDLFLSLYNDDDGNVSTTGYMAFDAHVGDTSCQLRASMIMMLLQHLRKEPTNSLFRTMVSLLIGQLEDLIKMAKTTCRRLTKVGESPESLGLSKSGESRQSLLEKLGWQEPVMLGQDGFSPYLAELSQVSRKPTPLVGHESPQISWQFRRHNVTIGVTISMSGQKCSPYPSKSRPIAEKMTPGSPENWDPSNFSQVVRLIVYSYMLSKYKRFCRRTHVVGAELNPKLPLSVRDRLVSQDYDTTNRRFLLLTGPKRFEQDFASMQNWVGELSCSWLKLLASRFGDDKLPRLLEQTTRISPKGLTSVPNYIGFLALRQFWAQTIVPILIMEKRFCGSGFHVNYFIGRSEPDDQAGFRNCPKILGSPVRWQLTKVTAKELLSSTNVEPHIVISGNSLNGTYDDYMRIKSPAHVHDDDQCPDNFEHCQIIKAVNMDRIALAIFAEHKHYSFELTGEDGRIGEAEVVGKFMEEADPWLRGDWEKRKYEAFDLGTGFSLKTIMWQHVVLETVGRAAALMEANLETIPLGAPVSL
;
A
#
# COMPACT_ATOMS: atom_id res chain seq x y z
N MET A 1 20.29 -11.03 4.85
CA MET A 1 19.71 -12.10 5.67
C MET A 1 18.21 -12.06 5.45
N ALA A 2 17.67 -13.16 4.98
CA ALA A 2 16.52 -13.19 4.09
C ALA A 2 15.15 -13.08 4.79
N THR A 3 14.18 -12.61 4.01
CA THR A 3 12.86 -12.16 4.43
C THR A 3 11.81 -13.08 3.85
N ALA A 4 11.11 -13.82 4.72
CA ALA A 4 10.35 -14.97 4.28
C ALA A 4 9.01 -14.59 3.59
N LEU A 5 9.04 -14.32 2.28
CA LEU A 5 7.90 -14.18 1.34
C LEU A 5 6.93 -12.97 1.48
N PHE A 6 7.22 -11.79 2.03
CA PHE A 6 8.43 -11.05 2.31
C PHE A 6 8.12 -10.21 3.56
N PRO A 7 8.96 -10.15 4.60
CA PRO A 7 8.94 -8.97 5.48
C PRO A 7 10.35 -8.42 5.76
N VAL A 8 10.61 -7.16 5.41
CA VAL A 8 11.87 -6.42 5.65
C VAL A 8 11.72 -5.43 6.82
N GLY A 9 12.81 -5.20 7.55
CA GLY A 9 12.96 -4.12 8.53
C GLY A 9 13.47 -4.62 9.88
N LYS A 10 13.72 -3.69 10.81
CA LYS A 10 13.99 -4.03 12.23
C LYS A 10 12.84 -4.86 12.84
N HIS A 11 11.66 -4.81 12.23
CA HIS A 11 10.39 -5.38 12.69
C HIS A 11 10.17 -6.88 12.37
N SER A 12 10.84 -7.45 11.36
CA SER A 12 10.63 -8.87 10.98
C SER A 12 11.62 -9.85 11.63
N ARG A 13 12.70 -9.35 12.25
CA ARG A 13 13.81 -10.18 12.76
C ARG A 13 13.38 -11.19 13.82
N LEU A 14 12.32 -10.92 14.59
CA LEU A 14 11.86 -11.81 15.66
C LEU A 14 11.13 -13.05 15.12
N THR A 15 10.39 -12.93 14.01
CA THR A 15 9.56 -14.04 13.49
C THR A 15 10.32 -14.91 12.49
N THR A 16 11.31 -14.36 11.79
CA THR A 16 12.07 -15.10 10.75
C THR A 16 13.20 -15.96 11.32
N VAL A 17 13.76 -15.60 12.48
CA VAL A 17 14.93 -16.27 13.08
C VAL A 17 14.55 -17.30 14.15
N THR A 18 13.32 -17.26 14.65
CA THR A 18 12.87 -18.21 15.68
C THR A 18 12.72 -19.61 15.08
N ASN A 19 13.45 -20.58 15.63
CA ASN A 19 13.28 -21.99 15.28
C ASN A 19 11.96 -22.52 15.89
N HIS A 20 11.08 -23.02 15.04
CA HIS A 20 9.89 -23.74 15.46
C HIS A 20 10.18 -25.22 15.57
N LYS A 21 9.59 -25.89 16.57
CA LYS A 21 9.76 -27.35 16.76
C LYS A 21 9.37 -28.11 15.48
N ALA A 22 10.05 -29.24 15.24
CA ALA A 22 9.82 -30.07 14.04
C ALA A 22 8.35 -30.47 13.83
N CYS A 23 7.59 -30.69 14.90
CA CYS A 23 6.16 -31.02 14.82
C CYS A 23 5.30 -29.89 14.20
N TYR A 24 5.78 -28.65 14.14
CA TYR A 24 5.09 -27.52 13.52
C TYR A 24 5.51 -27.24 12.08
N VAL A 25 6.55 -27.92 11.56
CA VAL A 25 7.09 -27.66 10.22
C VAL A 25 6.02 -27.77 9.12
N PRO A 26 5.15 -28.81 9.09
CA PRO A 26 4.07 -28.85 8.10
C PRO A 26 3.12 -27.65 8.15
N SER A 27 2.87 -27.10 9.34
CA SER A 27 2.04 -25.89 9.47
C SER A 27 2.75 -24.65 8.92
N LEU A 28 4.07 -24.56 9.06
CA LEU A 28 4.85 -23.47 8.46
C LEU A 28 4.91 -23.58 6.93
N LEU A 29 5.05 -24.81 6.40
CA LEU A 29 4.96 -25.06 4.96
C LEU A 29 3.60 -24.64 4.41
N ALA A 30 2.51 -24.91 5.13
CA ALA A 30 1.18 -24.46 4.75
C ALA A 30 1.07 -22.92 4.74
N ASP A 31 1.56 -22.25 5.79
CA ASP A 31 1.60 -20.78 5.83
C ASP A 31 2.39 -20.21 4.62
N MET A 32 3.50 -20.85 4.23
CA MET A 32 4.29 -20.46 3.04
C MET A 32 3.54 -20.67 1.72
N VAL A 33 2.81 -21.78 1.58
CA VAL A 33 1.95 -22.00 0.41
C VAL A 33 0.93 -20.88 0.28
N CYS A 34 0.30 -20.47 1.39
CA CYS A 34 -0.65 -19.36 1.40
C CYS A 34 0.03 -18.05 0.96
N ALA A 35 1.13 -17.67 1.61
CA ALA A 35 1.83 -16.43 1.31
C ALA A 35 2.38 -16.38 -0.13
N ALA A 36 2.96 -17.47 -0.62
CA ALA A 36 3.46 -17.55 -1.99
C ALA A 36 2.33 -17.51 -3.03
N SER A 37 1.18 -18.15 -2.73
CA SER A 37 0.01 -18.09 -3.61
C SER A 37 -0.54 -16.66 -3.67
N ASP A 38 -0.67 -15.99 -2.53
CA ASP A 38 -1.11 -14.60 -2.48
C ASP A 38 -0.16 -13.65 -3.22
N ALA A 39 1.15 -13.84 -3.07
CA ALA A 39 2.16 -13.06 -3.79
C ALA A 39 2.10 -13.31 -5.31
N ARG A 40 1.89 -14.56 -5.73
CA ARG A 40 1.74 -14.91 -7.14
C ARG A 40 0.50 -14.26 -7.72
N ASP A 41 -0.66 -14.44 -7.07
CA ASP A 41 -1.93 -13.86 -7.51
C ASP A 41 -1.85 -12.32 -7.61
N ALA A 42 -1.14 -11.66 -6.68
CA ALA A 42 -0.90 -10.22 -6.73
C ALA A 42 -0.11 -9.79 -7.97
N LEU A 43 0.97 -10.52 -8.29
CA LEU A 43 1.85 -10.22 -9.42
C LEU A 43 1.20 -10.55 -10.75
N ASP A 44 0.48 -11.67 -10.85
CA ASP A 44 -0.30 -12.06 -12.02
C ASP A 44 -1.37 -11.00 -12.33
N LEU A 45 -2.15 -10.61 -11.32
CA LEU A 45 -3.18 -9.59 -11.47
C LEU A 45 -2.56 -8.25 -11.87
N PHE A 46 -1.49 -7.82 -11.22
CA PHE A 46 -0.83 -6.56 -11.57
C PHE A 46 -0.29 -6.58 -13.01
N LEU A 47 0.32 -7.69 -13.44
CA LEU A 47 0.84 -7.84 -14.79
C LEU A 47 -0.28 -7.81 -15.84
N SER A 48 -1.41 -8.48 -15.57
CA SER A 48 -2.60 -8.45 -16.44
C SER A 48 -3.18 -7.05 -16.58
N LEU A 49 -3.34 -6.32 -15.47
CA LEU A 49 -3.82 -4.94 -15.47
C LEU A 49 -2.81 -3.97 -16.09
N TYR A 50 -1.52 -4.24 -15.96
CA TYR A 50 -0.46 -3.41 -16.54
C TYR A 50 -0.40 -3.52 -18.07
N ASN A 51 -0.68 -4.72 -18.60
CA ASN A 51 -0.67 -4.99 -20.04
C ASN A 51 -1.92 -4.47 -20.76
N ASP A 52 -2.91 -3.95 -20.03
CA ASP A 52 -4.25 -3.62 -20.54
C ASP A 52 -4.96 -4.83 -21.17
N ASP A 53 -4.56 -6.05 -20.80
CA ASP A 53 -5.14 -7.31 -21.31
C ASP A 53 -6.58 -7.53 -20.80
N ASP A 54 -7.02 -6.72 -19.84
CA ASP A 54 -8.24 -6.93 -19.07
C ASP A 54 -9.14 -5.68 -19.05
N GLY A 55 -9.82 -5.46 -20.18
CA GLY A 55 -10.97 -4.56 -20.28
C GLY A 55 -12.28 -5.16 -19.75
N ASN A 56 -12.23 -6.34 -19.12
CA ASN A 56 -13.42 -6.97 -18.58
C ASN A 56 -13.82 -6.31 -17.26
N VAL A 57 -15.05 -5.80 -17.22
CA VAL A 57 -15.61 -5.14 -16.03
C VAL A 57 -15.84 -6.09 -14.84
N SER A 58 -15.78 -7.41 -15.07
CA SER A 58 -16.06 -8.43 -14.05
C SER A 58 -14.84 -8.91 -13.28
N THR A 59 -13.65 -8.37 -13.53
CA THR A 59 -12.41 -8.78 -12.85
C THR A 59 -12.12 -7.93 -11.61
N THR A 60 -11.16 -8.38 -10.79
CA THR A 60 -10.82 -7.76 -9.51
C THR A 60 -10.34 -6.31 -9.62
N GLY A 61 -9.72 -5.95 -10.75
CA GLY A 61 -9.27 -4.59 -11.03
C GLY A 61 -8.17 -4.05 -10.11
N TYR A 62 -7.91 -2.75 -10.19
CA TYR A 62 -6.91 -2.06 -9.39
C TYR A 62 -7.32 -1.86 -7.93
N MET A 63 -8.63 -1.93 -7.62
CA MET A 63 -9.10 -1.92 -6.23
C MET A 63 -8.48 -3.05 -5.39
N ALA A 64 -8.03 -4.14 -6.04
CA ALA A 64 -7.30 -5.24 -5.39
C ALA A 64 -6.04 -4.78 -4.62
N PHE A 65 -5.49 -3.60 -4.92
CA PHE A 65 -4.31 -3.04 -4.25
C PHE A 65 -4.66 -1.94 -3.23
N ASP A 66 -5.93 -1.82 -2.83
CA ASP A 66 -6.38 -0.86 -1.81
C ASP A 66 -6.10 -1.36 -0.37
N ALA A 67 -4.87 -1.13 0.09
CA ALA A 67 -4.33 -1.57 1.38
C ALA A 67 -4.87 -0.82 2.61
N HIS A 68 -6.02 -0.12 2.50
CA HIS A 68 -6.60 0.90 3.40
C HIS A 68 -6.50 0.67 4.93
N VAL A 69 -6.21 -0.54 5.41
CA VAL A 69 -6.00 -0.79 6.84
C VAL A 69 -4.58 -0.42 7.23
N GLY A 70 -4.42 0.75 7.85
CA GLY A 70 -3.22 1.12 8.62
C GLY A 70 -2.33 2.20 8.01
N ASP A 71 -2.52 2.63 6.76
CA ASP A 71 -1.72 3.73 6.21
C ASP A 71 -2.38 5.10 6.35
N THR A 72 -1.63 6.12 5.94
CA THR A 72 -1.86 7.56 6.03
C THR A 72 -3.03 8.10 5.20
N SER A 73 -3.85 7.22 4.62
CA SER A 73 -5.17 7.42 3.99
C SER A 73 -5.27 6.72 2.62
N CYS A 74 -6.49 6.28 2.25
CA CYS A 74 -6.79 5.56 1.00
C CYS A 74 -6.27 6.23 -0.28
N GLN A 75 -6.34 7.56 -0.39
CA GLN A 75 -5.92 8.30 -1.58
C GLN A 75 -4.43 8.18 -1.90
N LEU A 76 -3.59 7.88 -0.91
CA LEU A 76 -2.15 7.73 -1.10
C LEU A 76 -1.85 6.48 -1.90
N ARG A 77 -2.43 5.34 -1.51
CA ARG A 77 -2.22 4.06 -2.19
C ARG A 77 -2.65 4.13 -3.65
N ALA A 78 -3.84 4.69 -3.90
CA ALA A 78 -4.35 4.89 -5.26
C ALA A 78 -3.36 5.70 -6.12
N SER A 79 -2.85 6.80 -5.57
CA SER A 79 -1.90 7.69 -6.26
C SER A 79 -0.52 7.03 -6.45
N MET A 80 -0.03 6.25 -5.48
CA MET A 80 1.24 5.51 -5.59
C MET A 80 1.18 4.45 -6.71
N ILE A 81 0.10 3.65 -6.76
CA ILE A 81 -0.06 2.63 -7.80
C ILE A 81 -0.20 3.28 -9.18
N MET A 82 -0.96 4.37 -9.30
CA MET A 82 -1.07 5.13 -10.55
C MET A 82 0.28 5.65 -11.03
N MET A 83 1.06 6.27 -10.15
CA MET A 83 2.41 6.75 -10.47
C MET A 83 3.34 5.62 -10.88
N LEU A 84 3.25 4.47 -10.20
CA LEU A 84 4.03 3.29 -10.57
C LEU A 84 3.68 2.83 -11.99
N LEU A 85 2.40 2.74 -12.34
CA LEU A 85 1.98 2.37 -13.70
C LEU A 85 2.51 3.36 -14.74
N GLN A 86 2.40 4.66 -14.49
CA GLN A 86 2.94 5.70 -15.37
C GLN A 86 4.47 5.60 -15.52
N HIS A 87 5.18 5.21 -14.47
CA HIS A 87 6.62 4.99 -14.53
C HIS A 87 6.96 3.74 -15.36
N LEU A 88 6.31 2.61 -15.06
CA LEU A 88 6.57 1.32 -15.71
C LEU A 88 6.17 1.32 -17.19
N ARG A 89 5.18 2.10 -17.61
CA ARG A 89 4.76 2.22 -19.02
C ARG A 89 5.76 3.01 -19.88
N LYS A 90 6.80 3.62 -19.31
CA LYS A 90 7.87 4.28 -20.09
C LYS A 90 8.87 3.24 -20.59
N GLU A 91 9.16 3.25 -21.89
CA GLU A 91 10.26 2.46 -22.46
C GLU A 91 11.63 2.98 -21.96
N PRO A 92 12.63 2.12 -21.69
CA PRO A 92 12.68 0.65 -21.83
C PRO A 92 12.24 -0.14 -20.59
N THR A 93 11.78 0.53 -19.52
CA THR A 93 11.46 -0.07 -18.21
C THR A 93 10.41 -1.18 -18.30
N ASN A 94 9.52 -1.09 -19.29
CA ASN A 94 8.42 -2.00 -19.55
C ASN A 94 8.86 -3.47 -19.75
N SER A 95 9.68 -3.74 -20.77
CA SER A 95 10.04 -5.12 -21.16
C SER A 95 10.79 -5.88 -20.06
N LEU A 96 11.68 -5.19 -19.36
CA LEU A 96 12.47 -5.76 -18.29
C LEU A 96 11.64 -6.07 -17.05
N PHE A 97 10.76 -5.14 -16.65
CA PHE A 97 9.84 -5.35 -15.53
C PHE A 97 8.97 -6.58 -15.77
N ARG A 98 8.35 -6.72 -16.96
CA ARG A 98 7.54 -7.91 -17.32
C ARG A 98 8.34 -9.21 -17.19
N THR A 99 9.56 -9.22 -17.70
CA THR A 99 10.45 -10.40 -17.66
C THR A 99 10.76 -10.78 -16.21
N MET A 100 11.15 -9.80 -15.38
CA MET A 100 11.49 -10.04 -13.98
C MET A 100 10.28 -10.51 -13.15
N VAL A 101 9.10 -9.92 -13.37
CA VAL A 101 7.86 -10.35 -12.70
C VAL A 101 7.49 -11.77 -13.12
N SER A 102 7.59 -12.10 -14.40
CA SER A 102 7.29 -13.45 -14.92
C SER A 102 8.24 -14.51 -14.34
N LEU A 103 9.53 -14.20 -14.23
CA LEU A 103 10.51 -15.07 -13.56
C LEU A 103 10.17 -15.28 -12.08
N LEU A 104 9.77 -14.22 -11.39
CA LEU A 104 9.38 -14.29 -9.97
C LEU A 104 8.11 -15.12 -9.77
N ILE A 105 7.11 -14.99 -10.65
CA ILE A 105 5.92 -15.84 -10.66
C ILE A 105 6.32 -17.32 -10.78
N GLY A 106 7.19 -17.67 -11.72
CA GLY A 106 7.69 -19.05 -11.85
C GLY A 106 8.40 -19.56 -10.59
N GLN A 107 9.22 -18.74 -9.94
CA GLN A 107 9.87 -19.10 -8.68
C GLN A 107 8.87 -19.31 -7.53
N LEU A 108 7.79 -18.53 -7.48
CA LEU A 108 6.72 -18.69 -6.49
C LEU A 108 5.95 -20.00 -6.72
N GLU A 109 5.69 -20.37 -7.98
CA GLU A 109 5.05 -21.63 -8.33
C GLU A 109 5.89 -22.86 -7.92
N ASP A 110 7.19 -22.81 -8.21
CA ASP A 110 8.13 -23.85 -7.79
C ASP A 110 8.15 -23.98 -6.26
N LEU A 111 8.18 -22.85 -5.54
CA LEU A 111 8.13 -22.85 -4.08
C LEU A 111 6.84 -23.46 -3.54
N ILE A 112 5.67 -23.10 -4.09
CA ILE A 112 4.38 -23.68 -3.71
C ILE A 112 4.41 -25.19 -3.90
N LYS A 113 4.87 -25.65 -5.06
CA LYS A 113 4.95 -27.08 -5.40
C LYS A 113 5.88 -27.84 -4.45
N MET A 114 7.05 -27.28 -4.17
CA MET A 114 8.02 -27.88 -3.24
C MET A 114 7.51 -27.91 -1.81
N ALA A 115 6.86 -26.84 -1.33
CA ALA A 115 6.26 -26.79 0.00
C ALA A 115 5.16 -27.83 0.17
N LYS A 116 4.24 -27.94 -0.80
CA LYS A 116 3.18 -28.96 -0.82
C LYS A 116 3.74 -30.38 -0.84
N THR A 117 4.71 -30.64 -1.71
CA THR A 117 5.36 -31.96 -1.83
C THR A 117 6.03 -32.35 -0.51
N THR A 118 6.77 -31.42 0.11
CA THR A 118 7.43 -31.64 1.40
C THR A 118 6.41 -31.90 2.51
N CYS A 119 5.32 -31.13 2.55
CA CYS A 119 4.22 -31.31 3.50
C CYS A 119 3.58 -32.70 3.38
N ARG A 120 3.32 -33.15 2.14
CA ARG A 120 2.78 -34.50 1.86
C ARG A 120 3.74 -35.60 2.29
N ARG A 121 5.04 -35.47 2.02
CA ARG A 121 6.05 -36.46 2.41
C ARG A 121 6.14 -36.60 3.94
N LEU A 122 6.10 -35.48 4.66
CA LEU A 122 6.08 -35.48 6.13
C LEU A 122 4.79 -36.09 6.68
N THR A 123 3.63 -35.60 6.24
CA THR A 123 2.36 -35.88 6.92
C THR A 123 1.63 -37.13 6.41
N LYS A 124 1.66 -37.41 5.10
CA LYS A 124 0.96 -38.56 4.50
C LYS A 124 1.85 -39.78 4.31
N VAL A 125 3.06 -39.58 3.78
CA VAL A 125 4.02 -40.68 3.57
C VAL A 125 4.69 -41.07 4.89
N GLY A 126 4.83 -40.12 5.81
CA GLY A 126 5.42 -40.36 7.14
C GLY A 126 6.94 -40.38 7.12
N GLU A 127 7.57 -39.75 6.11
CA GLU A 127 9.01 -39.57 6.03
C GLU A 127 9.53 -38.72 7.20
N SER A 128 10.77 -39.00 7.63
CA SER A 128 11.38 -38.24 8.72
C SER A 128 11.88 -36.88 8.22
N PRO A 129 11.83 -35.81 9.02
CA PRO A 129 12.34 -34.49 8.62
C PRO A 129 13.75 -34.54 8.01
N GLU A 130 14.65 -35.34 8.58
CA GLU A 130 16.05 -35.47 8.18
C GLU A 130 16.22 -36.08 6.79
N SER A 131 15.35 -37.04 6.42
CA SER A 131 15.33 -37.63 5.07
C SER A 131 14.96 -36.60 3.99
N LEU A 132 14.35 -35.48 4.40
CA LEU A 132 14.00 -34.34 3.56
C LEU A 132 15.01 -33.19 3.68
N GLY A 133 16.12 -33.37 4.39
CA GLY A 133 17.11 -32.31 4.64
C GLY A 133 16.66 -31.29 5.71
N LEU A 134 15.63 -31.61 6.49
CA LEU A 134 15.13 -30.77 7.59
C LEU A 134 15.76 -31.18 8.93
N SER A 135 15.86 -30.24 9.85
CA SER A 135 16.44 -30.40 11.19
C SER A 135 15.48 -31.12 12.14
N LYS A 136 16.03 -32.00 12.98
CA LYS A 136 15.29 -32.67 14.08
C LYS A 136 14.76 -31.70 15.13
N SER A 137 15.50 -30.63 15.40
CA SER A 137 15.09 -29.59 16.36
C SER A 137 14.00 -28.68 15.78
N GLY A 138 13.74 -28.80 14.48
CA GLY A 138 12.83 -27.99 13.71
C GLY A 138 13.53 -26.83 13.01
N GLU A 139 12.73 -25.94 12.44
CA GLU A 139 13.18 -24.97 11.44
C GLU A 139 12.66 -23.56 11.73
N SER A 140 13.44 -22.57 11.34
CA SER A 140 12.94 -21.22 11.15
C SER A 140 12.23 -21.09 9.80
N ARG A 141 11.36 -20.08 9.66
CA ARG A 141 10.76 -19.75 8.34
C ARG A 141 11.84 -19.49 7.29
N GLN A 142 12.93 -18.84 7.68
CA GLN A 142 14.01 -18.55 6.75
C GLN A 142 14.75 -19.81 6.28
N SER A 143 15.11 -20.71 7.20
CA SER A 143 15.80 -21.94 6.82
C SER A 143 14.93 -22.84 5.94
N LEU A 144 13.61 -22.88 6.20
CA LEU A 144 12.68 -23.61 5.33
C LEU A 144 12.66 -23.07 3.91
N LEU A 145 12.62 -21.76 3.71
CA LEU A 145 12.65 -21.17 2.37
C LEU A 145 13.92 -21.53 1.60
N GLU A 146 15.08 -21.37 2.24
CA GLU A 146 16.37 -21.75 1.65
C GLU A 146 16.38 -23.22 1.22
N LYS A 147 15.85 -24.12 2.06
CA LYS A 147 15.77 -25.56 1.78
C LYS A 147 14.74 -25.92 0.70
N LEU A 148 13.70 -25.12 0.55
CA LEU A 148 12.73 -25.25 -0.54
C LEU A 148 13.25 -24.66 -1.86
N GLY A 149 14.48 -24.14 -1.87
CA GLY A 149 15.10 -23.55 -3.06
C GLY A 149 14.71 -22.10 -3.31
N TRP A 150 14.01 -21.45 -2.38
CA TRP A 150 13.70 -20.03 -2.49
C TRP A 150 14.96 -19.20 -2.27
N GLN A 151 15.32 -18.46 -3.31
CA GLN A 151 16.31 -17.40 -3.22
C GLN A 151 15.57 -16.11 -3.49
N GLU A 152 15.60 -15.18 -2.53
CA GLU A 152 15.11 -13.84 -2.77
C GLU A 152 15.89 -13.30 -3.98
N PRO A 153 15.21 -12.93 -5.08
CA PRO A 153 15.92 -12.56 -6.29
C PRO A 153 16.89 -11.44 -5.93
N VAL A 154 18.16 -11.59 -6.33
CA VAL A 154 19.17 -10.53 -6.14
C VAL A 154 18.73 -9.39 -7.03
N MET A 155 17.92 -8.51 -6.46
CA MET A 155 17.38 -7.34 -7.13
C MET A 155 18.59 -6.47 -7.42
N LEU A 156 18.98 -6.42 -8.70
CA LEU A 156 20.14 -5.68 -9.18
C LEU A 156 20.16 -4.31 -8.48
N GLY A 157 21.22 -4.09 -7.69
CA GLY A 157 21.47 -2.81 -7.06
C GLY A 157 21.63 -1.73 -8.11
N GLN A 158 21.69 -0.47 -7.67
CA GLN A 158 21.68 0.77 -8.44
C GLN A 158 22.65 0.88 -9.65
N ASP A 159 23.51 -0.12 -9.87
CA ASP A 159 24.46 -0.18 -10.99
C ASP A 159 24.02 -1.23 -12.04
N GLY A 160 23.21 -0.78 -13.00
CA GLY A 160 23.15 -1.36 -14.34
C GLY A 160 22.37 -2.68 -14.50
N PHE A 161 21.19 -2.55 -15.12
CA PHE A 161 20.37 -3.63 -15.67
C PHE A 161 21.00 -4.44 -16.84
N SER A 162 22.32 -4.61 -16.92
CA SER A 162 22.98 -5.07 -18.16
C SER A 162 23.64 -6.46 -18.17
N PRO A 163 24.24 -7.06 -17.11
CA PRO A 163 24.96 -8.33 -17.32
C PRO A 163 24.16 -9.61 -17.00
N TYR A 164 23.13 -9.55 -16.14
CA TYR A 164 22.55 -10.77 -15.55
C TYR A 164 21.58 -11.54 -16.48
N LEU A 165 21.05 -10.89 -17.52
CA LEU A 165 20.22 -11.56 -18.54
C LEU A 165 21.02 -12.58 -19.37
N ALA A 166 22.36 -12.44 -19.45
CA ALA A 166 23.23 -13.39 -20.12
C ALA A 166 23.46 -14.67 -19.30
N GLU A 167 23.34 -14.63 -17.98
CA GLU A 167 23.46 -15.81 -17.10
C GLU A 167 22.12 -16.53 -16.91
N LEU A 168 21.01 -15.79 -16.79
CA LEU A 168 19.68 -16.39 -16.59
C LEU A 168 19.13 -17.11 -17.84
N SER A 169 19.61 -16.77 -19.02
CA SER A 169 19.32 -17.51 -20.25
C SER A 169 20.02 -18.88 -20.32
N GLN A 170 20.93 -19.19 -19.39
CA GLN A 170 21.66 -20.46 -19.34
C GLN A 170 21.22 -21.41 -18.20
N VAL A 171 20.41 -20.95 -17.23
CA VAL A 171 19.92 -21.79 -16.12
C VAL A 171 18.59 -22.45 -16.49
N SER A 172 18.64 -23.33 -17.48
CA SER A 172 17.60 -24.34 -17.72
C SER A 172 18.26 -25.67 -18.07
N ARG A 173 18.91 -26.32 -17.09
CA ARG A 173 19.28 -27.73 -17.17
C ARG A 173 19.25 -28.42 -15.81
N LYS A 174 18.27 -29.34 -15.68
CA LYS A 174 18.14 -30.59 -14.91
C LYS A 174 18.70 -30.70 -13.47
N PRO A 175 17.97 -31.36 -12.55
CA PRO A 175 18.47 -31.68 -11.22
C PRO A 175 19.57 -32.74 -11.27
N THR A 176 20.70 -32.48 -10.60
CA THR A 176 21.81 -33.43 -10.47
C THR A 176 21.56 -34.40 -9.29
N PRO A 177 21.72 -35.72 -9.48
CA PRO A 177 21.70 -36.68 -8.38
C PRO A 177 23.02 -36.70 -7.62
N LEU A 178 22.95 -37.03 -6.33
CA LEU A 178 24.10 -37.26 -5.46
C LEU A 178 24.87 -38.54 -5.87
N VAL A 179 26.21 -38.44 -5.95
CA VAL A 179 27.26 -39.37 -5.44
C VAL A 179 28.61 -38.99 -6.09
N GLY A 180 29.69 -38.99 -5.31
CA GLY A 180 30.97 -38.33 -5.61
C GLY A 180 32.08 -39.17 -6.24
N HIS A 181 33.18 -38.49 -6.60
CA HIS A 181 34.59 -38.82 -6.30
C HIS A 181 35.53 -37.74 -6.88
N GLU A 182 36.51 -37.36 -6.06
CA GLU A 182 37.89 -36.87 -6.30
C GLU A 182 38.29 -35.96 -7.51
N SER A 183 38.81 -34.77 -7.14
CA SER A 183 39.89 -33.90 -7.70
C SER A 183 40.79 -34.41 -8.86
N PRO A 184 41.41 -33.53 -9.71
CA PRO A 184 42.26 -32.42 -9.26
C PRO A 184 42.32 -31.08 -10.05
N GLN A 185 42.88 -30.12 -9.31
CA GLN A 185 43.45 -28.79 -9.57
C GLN A 185 43.76 -28.32 -11.00
N ILE A 186 43.43 -27.04 -11.29
CA ILE A 186 44.22 -26.15 -12.16
C ILE A 186 44.27 -24.75 -11.52
N SER A 187 45.48 -24.17 -11.48
CA SER A 187 45.85 -22.87 -10.92
C SER A 187 45.88 -21.78 -12.00
N TRP A 188 45.63 -20.52 -11.63
CA TRP A 188 46.22 -19.35 -12.28
C TRP A 188 46.45 -18.22 -11.26
N GLN A 189 47.71 -17.79 -11.14
CA GLN A 189 48.16 -16.63 -10.38
C GLN A 189 48.12 -15.37 -11.26
N PHE A 190 47.76 -14.22 -10.70
CA PHE A 190 48.27 -12.92 -11.17
C PHE A 190 48.62 -12.01 -9.97
N ARG A 191 49.77 -11.34 -10.09
CA ARG A 191 50.48 -10.56 -9.05
C ARG A 191 50.39 -9.05 -9.31
N ARG A 192 50.26 -8.30 -8.20
CA ARG A 192 50.82 -6.96 -7.83
C ARG A 192 50.37 -5.73 -8.68
N HIS A 193 50.16 -4.53 -8.13
CA HIS A 193 51.02 -3.75 -7.22
C HIS A 193 50.24 -2.71 -6.36
N ASN A 194 50.82 -2.39 -5.19
CA ASN A 194 50.49 -1.26 -4.32
C ASN A 194 51.09 0.06 -4.86
N VAL A 195 50.40 1.18 -4.61
CA VAL A 195 51.02 2.50 -4.42
C VAL A 195 50.30 3.22 -3.27
N THR A 196 51.10 3.62 -2.28
CA THR A 196 50.72 4.47 -1.15
C THR A 196 51.19 5.89 -1.45
N ILE A 197 50.33 6.90 -1.26
CA ILE A 197 50.76 8.30 -1.12
C ILE A 197 50.09 8.85 0.14
N GLY A 198 50.92 9.22 1.12
CA GLY A 198 50.53 9.93 2.32
C GLY A 198 50.69 11.43 2.14
N VAL A 199 49.81 12.20 2.77
CA VAL A 199 50.02 13.62 3.05
C VAL A 199 49.66 13.86 4.50
N THR A 200 50.65 14.28 5.27
CA THR A 200 50.53 14.73 6.66
C THR A 200 50.56 16.25 6.66
N ILE A 201 49.58 16.89 7.28
CA ILE A 201 49.68 18.29 7.69
C ILE A 201 49.29 18.38 9.17
N SER A 202 50.21 18.94 9.94
CA SER A 202 50.09 19.27 11.37
C SER A 202 50.06 20.79 11.48
N MET A 203 49.30 21.33 12.44
CA MET A 203 49.75 22.34 13.42
C MET A 203 48.61 22.76 14.39
N SER A 204 48.98 22.78 15.68
CA SER A 204 48.43 23.39 16.92
C SER A 204 47.48 24.60 16.82
N GLY A 205 46.60 24.93 17.77
CA GLY A 205 46.35 24.45 19.14
C GLY A 205 45.33 25.35 19.89
N GLN A 206 45.08 25.00 21.17
CA GLN A 206 44.34 25.72 22.25
C GLN A 206 42.84 25.45 22.53
N LYS A 207 42.62 24.50 23.46
CA LYS A 207 41.85 24.52 24.72
C LYS A 207 40.45 25.17 24.76
N CYS A 208 39.40 24.35 24.93
CA CYS A 208 38.65 24.18 26.19
C CYS A 208 37.63 23.02 26.09
N SER A 209 37.57 22.19 27.12
CA SER A 209 36.61 21.09 27.40
C SER A 209 35.40 21.69 28.17
N PRO A 210 34.16 21.13 28.20
CA PRO A 210 33.92 19.72 28.56
C PRO A 210 32.77 18.95 27.85
N TYR A 211 32.93 17.61 27.89
CA TYR A 211 32.01 16.50 27.58
C TYR A 211 31.73 16.13 26.10
N PRO A 212 32.23 14.97 25.62
CA PRO A 212 31.77 14.34 24.38
C PRO A 212 30.82 13.18 24.68
N SER A 213 29.55 13.30 24.26
CA SER A 213 28.74 12.12 23.93
C SER A 213 29.26 11.54 22.61
N LYS A 214 30.06 10.48 22.69
CA LYS A 214 30.52 9.73 21.51
C LYS A 214 29.35 8.95 20.90
N SER A 215 28.59 9.57 20.00
CA SER A 215 27.88 8.83 18.94
C SER A 215 28.80 8.80 17.71
N ARG A 216 29.52 7.69 17.53
CA ARG A 216 30.15 7.38 16.23
C ARG A 216 29.02 7.19 15.21
N PRO A 217 29.10 7.77 14.00
CA PRO A 217 28.21 7.40 12.92
C PRO A 217 28.64 6.01 12.47
N ILE A 218 27.92 4.97 12.90
CA ILE A 218 27.92 3.71 12.18
C ILE A 218 27.20 4.04 10.88
N ALA A 219 27.92 4.03 9.76
CA ALA A 219 27.30 3.97 8.45
C ALA A 219 26.46 2.68 8.43
N GLU A 220 25.16 2.79 8.76
CA GLU A 220 24.20 1.72 8.55
C GLU A 220 24.24 1.42 7.05
N LYS A 221 24.77 0.25 6.69
CA LYS A 221 24.64 -0.27 5.32
C LYS A 221 23.14 -0.28 5.02
N MET A 222 22.69 0.61 4.12
CA MET A 222 21.31 0.66 3.67
C MET A 222 20.92 -0.75 3.19
N THR A 223 19.84 -1.27 3.76
CA THR A 223 19.36 -2.60 3.41
C THR A 223 18.66 -2.51 2.05
N PRO A 224 19.00 -3.37 1.06
CA PRO A 224 18.28 -3.41 -0.21
C PRO A 224 16.77 -3.55 0.04
N GLY A 225 15.97 -2.62 -0.51
CA GLY A 225 14.51 -2.62 -0.30
C GLY A 225 14.01 -1.90 0.97
N SER A 226 14.85 -1.08 1.62
CA SER A 226 14.41 -0.17 2.69
C SER A 226 13.29 0.76 2.18
N PRO A 227 12.20 0.98 2.93
CA PRO A 227 11.13 1.90 2.55
C PRO A 227 11.48 3.38 2.79
N GLU A 228 12.66 3.68 3.37
CA GLU A 228 13.07 5.03 3.77
C GLU A 228 13.22 5.98 2.58
N ASN A 229 13.55 5.47 1.39
CA ASN A 229 13.65 6.24 0.14
C ASN A 229 12.91 5.50 -0.97
N TRP A 230 11.71 5.99 -1.34
CA TRP A 230 10.99 5.44 -2.49
C TRP A 230 11.77 5.61 -3.79
N ASP A 231 11.99 4.51 -4.49
CA ASP A 231 12.56 4.47 -5.83
C ASP A 231 11.74 3.50 -6.71
N PRO A 232 10.98 4.00 -7.70
CA PRO A 232 10.19 3.15 -8.59
C PRO A 232 11.04 2.28 -9.52
N SER A 233 12.35 2.53 -9.62
CA SER A 233 13.32 1.69 -10.34
C SER A 233 13.81 0.52 -9.48
N ASN A 234 13.61 0.58 -8.16
CA ASN A 234 13.97 -0.48 -7.24
C ASN A 234 12.91 -1.58 -7.29
N PHE A 235 13.17 -2.60 -8.10
CA PHE A 235 12.27 -3.74 -8.29
C PHE A 235 11.84 -4.40 -6.96
N SER A 236 12.74 -4.43 -5.97
CA SER A 236 12.45 -4.96 -4.63
C SER A 236 11.37 -4.17 -3.90
N GLN A 237 11.39 -2.84 -4.00
CA GLN A 237 10.35 -1.99 -3.43
C GLN A 237 9.05 -2.12 -4.21
N VAL A 238 9.12 -2.15 -5.54
CA VAL A 238 7.95 -2.29 -6.42
C VAL A 238 7.20 -3.59 -6.15
N VAL A 239 7.88 -4.74 -6.13
CA VAL A 239 7.26 -6.03 -5.83
C VAL A 239 6.59 -6.04 -4.46
N ARG A 240 7.27 -5.53 -3.43
CA ARG A 240 6.68 -5.47 -2.07
C ARG A 240 5.50 -4.53 -2.00
N LEU A 241 5.55 -3.39 -2.69
CA LEU A 241 4.42 -2.49 -2.80
C LEU A 241 3.20 -3.22 -3.37
N ILE A 242 3.37 -3.93 -4.48
CA ILE A 242 2.30 -4.68 -5.15
C ILE A 242 1.76 -5.79 -4.22
N VAL A 243 2.63 -6.66 -3.72
CA VAL A 243 2.25 -7.83 -2.92
C VAL A 243 1.62 -7.42 -1.59
N TYR A 244 2.24 -6.50 -0.83
CA TYR A 244 1.70 -6.09 0.47
C TYR A 244 0.37 -5.37 0.31
N SER A 245 0.25 -4.52 -0.71
CA SER A 245 -1.00 -3.80 -0.94
C SER A 245 -2.13 -4.76 -1.29
N TYR A 246 -1.83 -5.77 -2.11
CA TYR A 246 -2.77 -6.83 -2.46
C TYR A 246 -3.18 -7.65 -1.23
N MET A 247 -2.23 -8.16 -0.45
CA MET A 247 -2.51 -8.99 0.72
C MET A 247 -3.32 -8.24 1.78
N LEU A 248 -2.96 -6.99 2.05
CA LEU A 248 -3.69 -6.13 2.99
C LEU A 248 -5.11 -5.84 2.48
N SER A 249 -5.30 -5.65 1.17
CA SER A 249 -6.64 -5.47 0.58
C SER A 249 -7.47 -6.76 0.60
N LYS A 250 -6.88 -7.90 0.20
CA LYS A 250 -7.53 -9.22 0.15
C LYS A 250 -8.13 -9.64 1.49
N TYR A 251 -7.42 -9.35 2.58
CA TYR A 251 -7.84 -9.74 3.94
C TYR A 251 -8.47 -8.59 4.73
N LYS A 252 -8.72 -7.44 4.09
CA LYS A 252 -9.50 -6.33 4.64
C LYS A 252 -10.98 -6.64 4.57
N ARG A 253 -11.72 -6.17 5.57
CA ARG A 253 -13.17 -6.06 5.55
C ARG A 253 -13.60 -4.65 5.93
N PHE A 254 -14.62 -4.13 5.26
CA PHE A 254 -15.33 -2.95 5.75
C PHE A 254 -16.31 -3.38 6.84
N CYS A 255 -16.45 -2.54 7.85
CA CYS A 255 -17.37 -2.77 8.95
C CYS A 255 -18.04 -1.46 9.37
N ARG A 256 -19.34 -1.56 9.66
CA ARG A 256 -20.10 -0.48 10.28
C ARG A 256 -19.97 -0.63 11.79
N ARG A 257 -19.43 0.40 12.45
CA ARG A 257 -19.41 0.56 13.91
C ARG A 257 -20.42 1.62 14.30
N THR A 258 -20.74 1.76 15.59
CA THR A 258 -21.85 2.61 16.09
C THR A 258 -21.86 4.03 15.52
N HIS A 259 -20.69 4.63 15.28
CA HIS A 259 -20.56 6.01 14.81
C HIS A 259 -19.61 6.17 13.62
N VAL A 260 -19.16 5.08 13.01
CA VAL A 260 -18.18 5.17 11.91
C VAL A 260 -18.23 3.94 11.03
N VAL A 261 -18.05 4.15 9.74
CA VAL A 261 -17.74 3.09 8.79
C VAL A 261 -16.22 3.04 8.64
N GLY A 262 -15.62 1.88 8.89
CA GLY A 262 -14.17 1.72 8.85
C GLY A 262 -13.75 0.40 8.24
N ALA A 263 -12.44 0.19 8.14
CA ALA A 263 -11.85 -1.03 7.63
C ALA A 263 -10.98 -1.71 8.69
N GLU A 264 -10.93 -3.04 8.66
CA GLU A 264 -10.06 -3.82 9.51
C GLU A 264 -9.58 -5.09 8.81
N LEU A 265 -8.43 -5.61 9.24
CA LEU A 265 -7.90 -6.88 8.75
C LEU A 265 -8.52 -8.04 9.53
N ASN A 266 -8.84 -9.12 8.82
CA ASN A 266 -9.34 -10.34 9.43
C ASN A 266 -8.28 -11.47 9.32
N PRO A 267 -7.46 -11.68 10.36
CA PRO A 267 -6.39 -12.68 10.33
C PRO A 267 -6.88 -14.14 10.39
N LYS A 268 -8.21 -14.37 10.49
CA LYS A 268 -8.80 -15.70 10.34
C LYS A 268 -8.99 -16.10 8.87
N LEU A 269 -9.14 -15.15 7.96
CA LEU A 269 -9.29 -15.42 6.54
C LEU A 269 -8.07 -16.14 5.93
N PRO A 270 -6.81 -15.68 6.13
CA PRO A 270 -5.66 -16.39 5.57
C PRO A 270 -5.50 -17.81 6.14
N LEU A 271 -5.96 -18.08 7.37
CA LEU A 271 -6.01 -19.46 7.90
C LEU A 271 -6.94 -20.36 7.07
N SER A 272 -8.12 -19.87 6.70
CA SER A 272 -9.06 -20.63 5.87
C SER A 272 -8.53 -20.85 4.45
N VAL A 273 -7.88 -19.84 3.85
CA VAL A 273 -7.25 -19.94 2.54
C VAL A 273 -6.12 -20.96 2.58
N ARG A 274 -5.25 -20.87 3.58
CA ARG A 274 -4.17 -21.83 3.83
C ARG A 274 -4.71 -23.26 3.89
N ASP A 275 -5.69 -23.52 4.75
CA ASP A 275 -6.22 -24.86 4.98
C ASP A 275 -6.82 -25.44 3.71
N ARG A 276 -7.52 -24.62 2.91
CA ARG A 276 -8.01 -25.02 1.60
C ARG A 276 -6.88 -25.39 0.64
N LEU A 277 -5.85 -24.54 0.54
CA LEU A 277 -4.73 -24.70 -0.40
C LEU A 277 -3.90 -25.96 -0.14
N VAL A 278 -3.81 -26.43 1.10
CA VAL A 278 -3.03 -27.63 1.47
C VAL A 278 -3.87 -28.85 1.84
N SER A 279 -5.20 -28.78 1.74
CA SER A 279 -6.11 -29.87 2.13
C SER A 279 -5.78 -31.23 1.51
N GLN A 280 -5.25 -31.25 0.28
CA GLN A 280 -4.84 -32.46 -0.42
C GLN A 280 -3.43 -32.96 -0.06
N ASP A 281 -2.61 -32.12 0.58
CA ASP A 281 -1.21 -32.39 0.87
C ASP A 281 -0.95 -32.62 2.36
N TYR A 282 -1.78 -32.07 3.23
CA TYR A 282 -1.66 -32.17 4.69
C TYR A 282 -2.57 -33.26 5.25
N ASP A 283 -2.02 -34.19 6.05
CA ASP A 283 -2.82 -35.13 6.85
C ASP A 283 -3.09 -34.59 8.26
N THR A 284 -4.32 -34.13 8.50
CA THR A 284 -4.74 -33.61 9.81
C THR A 284 -4.90 -34.68 10.89
N THR A 285 -4.88 -35.96 10.51
CA THR A 285 -4.99 -37.08 11.47
C THR A 285 -3.63 -37.54 11.99
N ASN A 286 -2.53 -37.10 11.36
CA ASN A 286 -1.18 -37.48 11.75
C ASN A 286 -0.77 -36.80 13.07
N ARG A 287 -0.84 -37.57 14.17
CA ARG A 287 -0.52 -37.11 15.53
C ARG A 287 0.94 -36.70 15.76
N ARG A 288 1.86 -36.98 14.82
CA ARG A 288 3.27 -36.53 14.91
C ARG A 288 3.41 -35.03 14.66
N PHE A 289 2.46 -34.44 13.93
CA PHE A 289 2.49 -33.05 13.53
C PHE A 289 1.31 -32.28 14.10
N LEU A 290 1.56 -31.03 14.47
CA LEU A 290 0.59 -30.15 15.06
C LEU A 290 0.23 -29.05 14.05
N LEU A 291 -1.07 -28.85 13.84
CA LEU A 291 -1.58 -27.74 13.05
C LEU A 291 -1.67 -26.49 13.92
N LEU A 292 -1.02 -25.41 13.48
CA LEU A 292 -1.14 -24.13 14.18
C LEU A 292 -2.43 -23.42 13.72
N THR A 293 -3.43 -23.37 14.59
CA THR A 293 -4.75 -22.80 14.32
C THR A 293 -4.91 -21.34 14.74
N GLY A 294 -3.99 -20.81 15.55
CA GLY A 294 -4.07 -19.43 16.05
C GLY A 294 -3.69 -18.37 14.99
N PRO A 295 -4.42 -17.24 14.90
CA PRO A 295 -4.20 -16.19 13.88
C PRO A 295 -2.98 -15.30 14.16
N LYS A 296 -2.36 -15.41 15.35
CA LYS A 296 -1.30 -14.52 15.83
C LYS A 296 -0.12 -14.33 14.86
N ARG A 297 0.23 -15.35 14.08
CA ARG A 297 1.31 -15.23 13.07
C ARG A 297 0.90 -14.33 11.90
N PHE A 298 -0.32 -14.50 11.40
CA PHE A 298 -0.85 -13.62 10.36
C PHE A 298 -1.04 -12.19 10.87
N GLU A 299 -1.42 -12.00 12.14
CA GLU A 299 -1.45 -10.66 12.76
C GLU A 299 -0.06 -9.99 12.76
N GLN A 300 1.00 -10.75 13.04
CA GLN A 300 2.38 -10.25 13.00
C GLN A 300 2.83 -9.94 11.56
N ASP A 301 2.48 -10.81 10.62
CA ASP A 301 2.80 -10.63 9.20
C ASP A 301 2.08 -9.37 8.67
N PHE A 302 0.79 -9.19 8.98
CA PHE A 302 0.03 -7.99 8.65
C PHE A 302 0.61 -6.73 9.28
N ALA A 303 0.93 -6.74 10.57
CA ALA A 303 1.57 -5.59 11.23
C ALA A 303 2.89 -5.21 10.54
N SER A 304 3.68 -6.20 10.12
CA SER A 304 4.93 -5.96 9.40
C SER A 304 4.70 -5.33 8.03
N MET A 305 3.70 -5.83 7.28
CA MET A 305 3.30 -5.24 5.99
C MET A 305 2.79 -3.81 6.14
N GLN A 306 1.92 -3.55 7.13
CA GLN A 306 1.39 -2.22 7.42
C GLN A 306 2.50 -1.23 7.77
N ASN A 307 3.44 -1.62 8.62
CA ASN A 307 4.57 -0.76 9.00
C ASN A 307 5.44 -0.41 7.79
N TRP A 308 5.81 -1.40 6.98
CA TRP A 308 6.61 -1.18 5.77
C TRP A 308 5.89 -0.28 4.77
N VAL A 309 4.60 -0.52 4.55
CA VAL A 309 3.74 0.27 3.66
C VAL A 309 3.59 1.71 4.18
N GLY A 310 3.40 1.89 5.49
CA GLY A 310 3.29 3.21 6.12
C GLY A 310 4.58 4.02 6.00
N GLU A 311 5.73 3.40 6.27
CA GLU A 311 7.05 4.02 6.07
C GLU A 311 7.26 4.44 4.61
N LEU A 312 6.96 3.55 3.66
CA LEU A 312 7.09 3.83 2.24
C LEU A 312 6.18 4.99 1.81
N SER A 313 4.94 4.99 2.28
CA SER A 313 3.95 6.02 1.93
C SER A 313 4.38 7.39 2.47
N CYS A 314 4.96 7.44 3.68
CA CYS A 314 5.52 8.67 4.24
C CYS A 314 6.76 9.15 3.49
N SER A 315 7.66 8.24 3.09
CA SER A 315 8.83 8.57 2.25
C SER A 315 8.40 9.13 0.89
N TRP A 316 7.45 8.45 0.24
CA TRP A 316 6.90 8.88 -1.05
C TRP A 316 6.21 10.25 -0.95
N LEU A 317 5.45 10.52 0.12
CA LEU A 317 4.84 11.83 0.36
C LEU A 317 5.88 12.95 0.49
N LYS A 318 6.99 12.70 1.19
CA LYS A 318 8.09 13.68 1.28
C LYS A 318 8.68 13.96 -0.10
N LEU A 319 8.90 12.92 -0.91
CA LEU A 319 9.36 13.06 -2.30
C LEU A 319 8.37 13.88 -3.14
N LEU A 320 7.07 13.62 -3.02
CA LEU A 320 6.04 14.42 -3.71
C LEU A 320 6.05 15.86 -3.27
N ALA A 321 6.10 16.12 -1.97
CA ALA A 321 6.15 17.47 -1.44
C ALA A 321 7.37 18.24 -1.96
N SER A 322 8.53 17.58 -2.08
CA SER A 322 9.73 18.22 -2.64
C SER A 322 9.64 18.48 -4.14
N ARG A 323 8.80 17.73 -4.86
CA ARG A 323 8.69 17.83 -6.32
C ARG A 323 7.57 18.75 -6.79
N PHE A 324 6.45 18.75 -6.08
CA PHE A 324 5.22 19.43 -6.49
C PHE A 324 4.72 20.43 -5.42
N GLY A 325 5.20 20.33 -4.19
CA GLY A 325 4.76 21.17 -3.08
C GLY A 325 5.54 22.47 -2.94
N ASP A 326 5.15 23.24 -1.92
CA ASP A 326 5.94 24.37 -1.41
C ASP A 326 7.19 23.86 -0.67
N ASP A 327 8.30 24.60 -0.72
CA ASP A 327 9.58 24.24 -0.10
C ASP A 327 9.48 23.95 1.42
N LYS A 328 8.46 24.48 2.08
CA LYS A 328 8.20 24.24 3.52
C LYS A 328 7.55 22.88 3.79
N LEU A 329 6.80 22.34 2.84
CA LEU A 329 5.97 21.15 3.04
C LEU A 329 6.76 19.86 3.35
N PRO A 330 7.93 19.59 2.72
CA PRO A 330 8.75 18.43 3.08
C PRO A 330 9.17 18.44 4.55
N ARG A 331 9.62 19.59 5.05
CA ARG A 331 10.03 19.77 6.44
C ARG A 331 8.85 19.60 7.39
N LEU A 332 7.70 20.18 7.04
CA LEU A 332 6.47 20.03 7.81
C LEU A 332 6.04 18.55 7.91
N LEU A 333 6.07 17.80 6.80
CA LEU A 333 5.80 16.36 6.79
C LEU A 333 6.79 15.59 7.67
N GLU A 334 8.08 15.92 7.62
CA GLU A 334 9.09 15.30 8.48
C GLU A 334 8.82 15.55 9.97
N GLN A 335 8.59 16.81 10.36
CA GLN A 335 8.34 17.20 11.75
C GLN A 335 7.04 16.63 12.31
N THR A 336 6.06 16.35 11.45
CA THR A 336 4.74 15.82 11.84
C THR A 336 4.60 14.31 11.65
N THR A 337 5.59 13.64 11.06
CA THR A 337 5.61 12.17 10.98
C THR A 337 5.67 11.59 12.40
N ARG A 338 4.83 10.60 12.68
CA ARG A 338 4.78 9.88 13.95
C ARG A 338 4.84 8.38 13.73
N ILE A 339 5.34 7.67 14.73
CA ILE A 339 5.41 6.21 14.75
C ILE A 339 4.63 5.74 15.98
N SER A 340 3.65 4.87 15.76
CA SER A 340 2.88 4.27 16.86
C SER A 340 3.73 3.32 17.71
N PRO A 341 3.28 2.93 18.92
CA PRO A 341 3.94 1.91 19.71
C PRO A 341 4.11 0.55 19.01
N LYS A 342 3.31 0.29 17.96
CA LYS A 342 3.37 -0.93 17.15
C LYS A 342 4.31 -0.81 15.93
N GLY A 343 4.97 0.34 15.75
CA GLY A 343 5.88 0.62 14.64
C GLY A 343 5.21 1.20 13.39
N LEU A 344 3.90 1.45 13.43
CA LEU A 344 3.19 2.02 12.29
C LEU A 344 3.53 3.51 12.10
N THR A 345 4.08 3.86 10.94
CA THR A 345 4.50 5.23 10.60
C THR A 345 3.38 5.96 9.85
N SER A 346 3.06 7.20 10.27
CA SER A 346 2.01 8.02 9.68
C SER A 346 2.33 9.52 9.73
N VAL A 347 1.84 10.27 8.75
CA VAL A 347 1.74 11.74 8.75
C VAL A 347 0.28 12.17 8.99
N PRO A 348 0.02 13.43 9.37
CA PRO A 348 -1.32 13.99 9.43
C PRO A 348 -2.05 13.96 8.09
N ASN A 349 -3.28 13.43 8.07
CA ASN A 349 -4.10 13.33 6.86
C ASN A 349 -4.26 14.65 6.10
N TYR A 350 -4.56 15.76 6.80
CA TYR A 350 -4.64 17.08 6.18
C TYR A 350 -3.34 17.49 5.49
N ILE A 351 -2.19 17.35 6.16
CA ILE A 351 -0.88 17.73 5.60
C ILE A 351 -0.49 16.81 4.43
N GLY A 352 -0.73 15.50 4.57
CA GLY A 352 -0.53 14.53 3.49
C GLY A 352 -1.41 14.85 2.27
N PHE A 353 -2.64 15.29 2.49
CA PHE A 353 -3.53 15.74 1.42
C PHE A 353 -3.03 17.01 0.73
N LEU A 354 -2.43 17.97 1.44
CA LEU A 354 -1.85 19.16 0.78
C LEU A 354 -0.80 18.78 -0.27
N ALA A 355 0.06 17.79 0.02
CA ALA A 355 1.04 17.29 -0.94
C ALA A 355 0.37 16.60 -2.14
N LEU A 356 -0.59 15.71 -1.87
CA LEU A 356 -1.34 15.01 -2.92
C LEU A 356 -2.15 15.95 -3.81
N ARG A 357 -2.79 16.95 -3.23
CA ARG A 357 -3.57 17.97 -3.93
C ARG A 357 -2.73 18.69 -4.97
N GLN A 358 -1.51 19.09 -4.62
CA GLN A 358 -0.58 19.70 -5.57
C GLN A 358 -0.17 18.73 -6.67
N PHE A 359 0.14 17.49 -6.30
CA PHE A 359 0.46 16.43 -7.26
C PHE A 359 -0.69 16.20 -8.26
N TRP A 360 -1.94 16.06 -7.78
CA TRP A 360 -3.11 15.84 -8.64
C TRP A 360 -3.34 17.01 -9.60
N ALA A 361 -3.21 18.24 -9.11
CA ALA A 361 -3.35 19.44 -9.94
C ALA A 361 -2.26 19.53 -11.02
N GLN A 362 -1.00 19.30 -10.66
CA GLN A 362 0.13 19.52 -11.58
C GLN A 362 0.37 18.37 -12.56
N THR A 363 -0.15 17.18 -12.29
CA THR A 363 0.02 16.01 -13.18
C THR A 363 -1.23 15.66 -13.99
N ILE A 364 -2.28 16.48 -13.89
CA ILE A 364 -3.55 16.32 -14.61
C ILE A 364 -4.11 14.91 -14.43
N VAL A 365 -4.20 14.50 -13.16
CA VAL A 365 -4.67 13.17 -12.80
C VAL A 365 -6.14 13.02 -13.25
N PRO A 366 -6.50 11.95 -13.97
CA PRO A 366 -7.88 11.68 -14.29
C PRO A 366 -8.65 11.27 -13.02
N ILE A 367 -9.74 11.98 -12.72
CA ILE A 367 -10.56 11.77 -11.52
C ILE A 367 -11.98 11.36 -11.92
N LEU A 368 -12.53 10.36 -11.25
CA LEU A 368 -13.94 9.99 -11.31
C LEU A 368 -14.53 10.16 -9.91
N ILE A 369 -15.56 10.99 -9.77
CA ILE A 369 -16.36 11.08 -8.54
C ILE A 369 -17.63 10.26 -8.74
N MET A 370 -17.89 9.34 -7.83
CA MET A 370 -19.10 8.52 -7.78
C MET A 370 -19.81 8.77 -6.45
N GLU A 371 -21.09 9.02 -6.50
CA GLU A 371 -21.85 9.42 -5.32
C GLU A 371 -23.15 8.66 -5.21
N LYS A 372 -23.47 8.18 -3.99
CA LYS A 372 -24.85 7.80 -3.63
C LYS A 372 -25.57 8.99 -3.01
N ARG A 373 -26.55 9.54 -3.70
CA ARG A 373 -27.45 10.57 -3.19
C ARG A 373 -28.72 9.93 -2.62
N PHE A 374 -28.89 9.95 -1.31
CA PHE A 374 -30.09 9.42 -0.65
C PHE A 374 -31.19 10.49 -0.59
N CYS A 375 -32.38 10.12 -1.04
CA CYS A 375 -33.60 10.91 -0.98
C CYS A 375 -34.70 10.15 -0.20
N GLY A 376 -35.92 10.68 -0.17
CA GLY A 376 -37.04 10.04 0.52
C GLY A 376 -37.46 8.67 -0.03
N SER A 377 -37.11 8.35 -1.28
CA SER A 377 -37.54 7.12 -1.97
C SER A 377 -36.45 6.03 -2.08
N GLY A 378 -35.22 6.32 -1.67
CA GLY A 378 -34.07 5.44 -1.91
C GLY A 378 -32.81 6.25 -2.18
N PHE A 379 -31.89 5.71 -3.00
CA PHE A 379 -30.70 6.43 -3.43
C PHE A 379 -30.53 6.46 -4.95
N HIS A 380 -29.95 7.54 -5.45
CA HIS A 380 -29.48 7.68 -6.82
C HIS A 380 -27.96 7.49 -6.87
N VAL A 381 -27.46 6.97 -7.98
CA VAL A 381 -26.02 6.94 -8.26
C VAL A 381 -25.69 8.04 -9.26
N ASN A 382 -24.76 8.92 -8.89
CA ASN A 382 -24.31 10.02 -9.75
C ASN A 382 -22.81 9.88 -10.05
N TYR A 383 -22.44 10.25 -11.28
CA TYR A 383 -21.08 10.16 -11.77
C TYR A 383 -20.59 11.49 -12.33
N PHE A 384 -19.37 11.87 -11.99
CA PHE A 384 -18.73 13.09 -12.48
C PHE A 384 -17.28 12.81 -12.87
N ILE A 385 -16.91 13.11 -14.11
CA ILE A 385 -15.51 13.14 -14.51
C ILE A 385 -14.92 14.49 -14.11
N GLY A 386 -13.83 14.44 -13.35
CA GLY A 386 -13.16 15.60 -12.79
C GLY A 386 -11.77 15.81 -13.36
N ARG A 387 -11.37 17.09 -13.45
CA ARG A 387 -9.98 17.51 -13.62
C ARG A 387 -9.62 18.51 -12.54
N SER A 388 -8.45 18.31 -11.95
CA SER A 388 -7.84 19.24 -11.00
C SER A 388 -6.68 19.93 -11.70
N GLU A 389 -6.58 21.24 -11.60
CA GLU A 389 -5.53 22.05 -12.24
C GLU A 389 -5.11 23.21 -11.33
N PRO A 390 -3.87 23.73 -11.46
CA PRO A 390 -3.47 24.96 -10.79
C PRO A 390 -4.35 26.13 -11.24
N ASP A 391 -4.79 26.96 -10.30
CA ASP A 391 -5.52 28.19 -10.58
C ASP A 391 -4.57 29.39 -10.58
N ASP A 392 -3.98 29.64 -11.74
CA ASP A 392 -3.04 30.76 -11.95
C ASP A 392 -3.71 32.14 -11.79
N GLN A 393 -5.03 32.22 -11.93
CA GLN A 393 -5.78 33.47 -11.80
C GLN A 393 -6.04 33.86 -10.34
N ALA A 394 -5.97 32.90 -9.41
CA ALA A 394 -6.11 33.14 -7.98
C ALA A 394 -4.94 33.94 -7.38
N GLY A 395 -3.77 33.96 -8.04
CA GLY A 395 -2.61 34.76 -7.63
C GLY A 395 -2.85 36.28 -7.61
N PHE A 396 -3.86 36.75 -8.36
CA PHE A 396 -4.27 38.16 -8.37
C PHE A 396 -5.28 38.52 -7.28
N ARG A 397 -5.87 37.52 -6.58
CA ARG A 397 -7.00 37.70 -5.68
C ARG A 397 -6.66 37.44 -4.21
N ASN A 398 -5.52 37.91 -3.68
CA ASN A 398 -5.15 37.81 -2.24
C ASN A 398 -5.55 36.47 -1.56
N CYS A 399 -5.49 35.36 -2.30
CA CYS A 399 -5.99 34.09 -1.81
C CYS A 399 -4.87 33.44 -1.00
N PRO A 400 -5.10 33.04 0.26
CA PRO A 400 -4.05 32.46 1.08
C PRO A 400 -3.48 31.21 0.40
N LYS A 401 -2.14 31.15 0.31
CA LYS A 401 -1.39 30.03 -0.26
C LYS A 401 -1.34 28.90 0.79
N ILE A 402 -2.26 27.94 0.76
CA ILE A 402 -2.31 26.82 1.75
C ILE A 402 -1.25 25.74 1.42
N LEU A 403 0.00 26.18 1.27
CA LEU A 403 1.20 25.48 0.81
C LEU A 403 1.09 24.82 -0.58
N GLY A 404 1.31 25.68 -1.57
CA GLY A 404 1.38 25.42 -3.02
C GLY A 404 0.42 26.32 -3.80
N SER A 405 0.22 26.06 -5.10
CA SER A 405 -0.70 26.84 -5.93
C SER A 405 -2.16 26.60 -5.49
N PRO A 406 -3.04 27.62 -5.61
CA PRO A 406 -4.48 27.40 -5.59
C PRO A 406 -4.86 26.36 -6.66
N VAL A 407 -5.92 25.59 -6.41
CA VAL A 407 -6.34 24.49 -7.27
C VAL A 407 -7.80 24.66 -7.62
N ARG A 408 -8.12 24.50 -8.90
CA ARG A 408 -9.48 24.51 -9.41
C ARG A 408 -9.87 23.12 -9.87
N TRP A 409 -11.12 22.76 -9.58
CA TRP A 409 -11.73 21.53 -10.06
C TRP A 409 -12.77 21.86 -11.11
N GLN A 410 -12.79 21.10 -12.20
CA GLN A 410 -13.82 21.14 -13.21
C GLN A 410 -14.51 19.77 -13.26
N LEU A 411 -15.83 19.75 -13.10
CA LEU A 411 -16.62 18.52 -13.05
C LEU A 411 -17.62 18.47 -14.21
N THR A 412 -17.64 17.35 -14.91
CA THR A 412 -18.64 17.05 -15.95
C THR A 412 -19.47 15.84 -15.52
N LYS A 413 -20.79 16.01 -15.42
CA LYS A 413 -21.70 14.90 -15.13
C LYS A 413 -21.72 13.93 -16.31
N VAL A 414 -21.65 12.65 -16.01
CA VAL A 414 -21.74 11.54 -16.98
C VAL A 414 -22.74 10.52 -16.47
N THR A 415 -23.15 9.61 -17.34
CA THR A 415 -24.13 8.54 -17.05
C THR A 415 -23.44 7.21 -16.80
N ALA A 416 -24.10 6.31 -16.06
CA ALA A 416 -23.63 4.93 -15.90
C ALA A 416 -23.44 4.25 -17.26
N LYS A 417 -24.37 4.47 -18.21
CA LYS A 417 -24.30 3.91 -19.57
C LYS A 417 -23.01 4.31 -20.30
N GLU A 418 -22.64 5.59 -20.26
CA GLU A 418 -21.39 6.08 -20.88
C GLU A 418 -20.17 5.38 -20.28
N LEU A 419 -20.10 5.27 -18.95
CA LEU A 419 -18.97 4.65 -18.26
C LEU A 419 -18.88 3.14 -18.50
N LEU A 420 -20.01 2.43 -18.43
CA LEU A 420 -20.07 0.98 -18.68
C LEU A 420 -19.74 0.63 -20.14
N SER A 421 -20.04 1.53 -21.08
CA SER A 421 -19.68 1.38 -22.50
C SER A 421 -18.26 1.84 -22.84
N SER A 422 -17.54 2.43 -21.87
CA SER A 422 -16.22 2.99 -22.09
C SER A 422 -15.19 1.89 -22.37
N THR A 423 -14.45 2.04 -23.46
CA THR A 423 -13.26 1.22 -23.75
C THR A 423 -11.99 1.82 -23.14
N ASN A 424 -12.11 2.85 -22.30
CA ASN A 424 -10.96 3.50 -21.68
C ASN A 424 -10.39 2.60 -20.56
N VAL A 425 -9.21 2.07 -20.82
CA VAL A 425 -8.43 1.23 -19.89
C VAL A 425 -7.53 2.07 -18.97
N GLU A 426 -7.50 3.40 -19.13
CA GLU A 426 -6.74 4.29 -18.26
C GLU A 426 -7.36 4.33 -16.85
N PRO A 427 -6.60 3.98 -15.80
CA PRO A 427 -7.11 4.04 -14.44
C PRO A 427 -7.29 5.48 -13.98
N HIS A 428 -8.38 5.73 -13.26
CA HIS A 428 -8.71 7.01 -12.66
C HIS A 428 -8.56 6.93 -11.13
N ILE A 429 -8.24 8.06 -10.51
CA ILE A 429 -8.49 8.22 -9.08
C ILE A 429 -10.00 8.30 -8.89
N VAL A 430 -10.57 7.27 -8.29
CA VAL A 430 -12.00 7.13 -8.06
C VAL A 430 -12.33 7.56 -6.63
N ILE A 431 -13.08 8.64 -6.50
CA ILE A 431 -13.58 9.14 -5.23
C ILE A 431 -15.02 8.68 -5.09
N SER A 432 -15.28 7.81 -4.12
CA SER A 432 -16.63 7.39 -3.75
C SER A 432 -17.12 8.19 -2.55
N GLY A 433 -18.35 8.68 -2.62
CA GLY A 433 -18.96 9.49 -1.57
C GLY A 433 -20.45 9.26 -1.42
N ASN A 434 -21.00 9.83 -0.36
CA ASN A 434 -22.44 9.77 -0.09
C ASN A 434 -22.94 11.15 0.29
N SER A 435 -24.21 11.40 -0.01
CA SER A 435 -24.92 12.60 0.38
C SER A 435 -26.38 12.31 0.71
N LEU A 436 -26.94 13.15 1.57
CA LEU A 436 -28.37 13.17 1.91
C LEU A 436 -28.71 14.54 2.51
N ASN A 437 -29.99 14.91 2.53
CA ASN A 437 -30.40 16.10 3.26
C ASN A 437 -30.42 15.85 4.78
N GLY A 438 -29.24 15.80 5.40
CA GLY A 438 -29.09 15.50 6.83
C GLY A 438 -27.65 15.31 7.27
N THR A 439 -27.48 14.64 8.40
CA THR A 439 -26.21 14.47 9.11
C THR A 439 -25.61 13.06 8.92
N TYR A 440 -24.37 12.87 9.36
CA TYR A 440 -23.73 11.55 9.38
C TYR A 440 -24.51 10.55 10.25
N ASP A 441 -25.14 11.00 11.33
CA ASP A 441 -25.98 10.14 12.15
C ASP A 441 -27.25 9.69 11.42
N ASP A 442 -27.82 10.53 10.56
CA ASP A 442 -28.93 10.14 9.68
C ASP A 442 -28.48 9.07 8.70
N TYR A 443 -27.31 9.24 8.08
CA TYR A 443 -26.69 8.22 7.22
C TYR A 443 -26.49 6.90 7.97
N MET A 444 -26.03 6.95 9.22
CA MET A 444 -25.80 5.78 10.07
C MET A 444 -27.09 5.05 10.48
N ARG A 445 -28.27 5.66 10.30
CA ARG A 445 -29.59 5.04 10.49
C ARG A 445 -30.16 4.40 9.22
N ILE A 446 -29.62 4.71 8.05
CA ILE A 446 -30.08 4.11 6.78
C ILE A 446 -29.83 2.60 6.82
N LYS A 447 -30.86 1.82 6.49
CA LYS A 447 -30.80 0.36 6.41
C LYS A 447 -29.88 -0.06 5.26
N SER A 448 -29.11 -1.12 5.49
CA SER A 448 -28.26 -1.76 4.48
C SER A 448 -28.74 -3.21 4.30
N PRO A 449 -28.97 -3.70 3.07
CA PRO A 449 -28.88 -2.96 1.80
C PRO A 449 -29.96 -1.87 1.68
N ALA A 450 -29.65 -0.81 0.93
CA ALA A 450 -30.59 0.25 0.57
C ALA A 450 -31.20 -0.02 -0.82
N HIS A 451 -32.27 0.68 -1.17
CA HIS A 451 -32.96 0.57 -2.45
C HIS A 451 -32.55 1.69 -3.42
N VAL A 452 -32.26 1.33 -4.67
CA VAL A 452 -32.00 2.28 -5.76
C VAL A 452 -33.30 2.97 -6.17
N HIS A 453 -33.29 4.29 -6.27
CA HIS A 453 -34.40 5.08 -6.78
C HIS A 453 -34.16 5.40 -8.26
N ASP A 454 -34.79 4.60 -9.13
CA ASP A 454 -34.68 4.72 -10.59
C ASP A 454 -35.69 5.73 -11.15
N ASP A 455 -35.45 7.01 -10.84
CA ASP A 455 -36.24 8.13 -11.35
C ASP A 455 -35.32 9.27 -11.81
N ASP A 456 -35.16 9.38 -13.14
CA ASP A 456 -34.38 10.42 -13.81
C ASP A 456 -34.97 11.83 -13.64
N GLN A 457 -36.24 11.94 -13.22
CA GLN A 457 -36.93 13.21 -13.00
C GLN A 457 -37.03 13.60 -11.52
N CYS A 458 -36.38 12.85 -10.63
CA CYS A 458 -36.35 13.16 -9.19
C CYS A 458 -35.81 14.58 -8.95
N PRO A 459 -36.64 15.53 -8.46
CA PRO A 459 -36.23 16.92 -8.30
C PRO A 459 -35.07 17.10 -7.31
N ASP A 460 -35.06 16.32 -6.22
CA ASP A 460 -33.98 16.33 -5.22
C ASP A 460 -32.64 15.96 -5.84
N ASN A 461 -32.59 14.87 -6.63
CA ASN A 461 -31.36 14.43 -7.26
C ASN A 461 -30.90 15.41 -8.35
N PHE A 462 -31.83 15.97 -9.10
CA PHE A 462 -31.52 16.97 -10.13
C PHE A 462 -30.89 18.23 -9.51
N GLU A 463 -31.51 18.79 -8.47
CA GLU A 463 -30.99 19.95 -7.73
C GLU A 463 -29.60 19.64 -7.14
N HIS A 464 -29.46 18.48 -6.49
CA HIS A 464 -28.21 18.01 -5.92
C HIS A 464 -27.07 17.96 -6.95
N CYS A 465 -27.33 17.43 -8.15
CA CYS A 465 -26.34 17.37 -9.21
C CYS A 465 -25.86 18.77 -9.67
N GLN A 466 -26.74 19.79 -9.64
CA GLN A 466 -26.33 21.16 -9.95
C GLN A 466 -25.43 21.73 -8.83
N ILE A 467 -25.73 21.41 -7.57
CA ILE A 467 -24.90 21.80 -6.42
C ILE A 467 -23.49 21.21 -6.56
N ILE A 468 -23.36 19.91 -6.84
CA ILE A 468 -22.04 19.26 -7.02
C ILE A 468 -21.24 19.90 -8.15
N LYS A 469 -21.89 20.27 -9.27
CA LYS A 469 -21.21 20.92 -10.39
C LYS A 469 -20.76 22.35 -10.08
N ALA A 470 -21.48 23.06 -9.21
CA ALA A 470 -21.21 24.45 -8.89
C ALA A 470 -20.27 24.64 -7.69
N VAL A 471 -20.17 23.65 -6.80
CA VAL A 471 -19.36 23.76 -5.58
C VAL A 471 -17.87 23.77 -5.88
N ASN A 472 -17.11 24.50 -5.06
CA ASN A 472 -15.65 24.40 -5.07
C ASN A 472 -15.23 23.07 -4.42
N MET A 473 -15.00 22.04 -5.23
CA MET A 473 -14.62 20.70 -4.76
C MET A 473 -13.28 20.68 -4.02
N ASP A 474 -12.35 21.60 -4.34
CA ASP A 474 -11.09 21.75 -3.60
C ASP A 474 -11.35 22.16 -2.14
N ARG A 475 -12.25 23.13 -1.95
CA ARG A 475 -12.66 23.60 -0.62
C ARG A 475 -13.37 22.50 0.17
N ILE A 476 -14.23 21.71 -0.50
CA ILE A 476 -14.89 20.54 0.10
C ILE A 476 -13.85 19.53 0.56
N ALA A 477 -12.90 19.15 -0.30
CA ALA A 477 -11.85 18.20 0.06
C ALA A 477 -11.00 18.69 1.24
N LEU A 478 -10.57 19.96 1.21
CA LEU A 478 -9.84 20.56 2.32
C LEU A 478 -10.63 20.52 3.64
N ALA A 479 -11.93 20.81 3.61
CA ALA A 479 -12.79 20.75 4.79
C ALA A 479 -12.94 19.31 5.33
N ILE A 480 -13.13 18.32 4.43
CA ILE A 480 -13.16 16.89 4.79
C ILE A 480 -11.88 16.49 5.53
N PHE A 481 -10.71 16.76 4.94
CA PHE A 481 -9.45 16.37 5.55
C PHE A 481 -9.09 17.18 6.79
N ALA A 482 -9.62 18.40 6.93
CA ALA A 482 -9.42 19.23 8.12
C ALA A 482 -10.20 18.72 9.33
N GLU A 483 -11.40 18.17 9.11
CA GLU A 483 -12.21 17.55 10.16
C GLU A 483 -11.81 16.11 10.47
N HIS A 484 -11.26 15.39 9.49
CA HIS A 484 -10.78 14.03 9.68
C HIS A 484 -9.66 13.94 10.73
N LYS A 485 -9.61 12.84 11.49
CA LYS A 485 -8.46 12.51 12.36
C LYS A 485 -7.16 12.61 11.57
N HIS A 486 -6.10 13.14 12.18
CA HIS A 486 -4.81 13.30 11.52
C HIS A 486 -4.06 11.97 11.39
N TYR A 487 -4.08 11.11 12.41
CA TYR A 487 -3.36 9.83 12.43
C TYR A 487 -4.31 8.63 12.49
N SER A 488 -3.84 7.50 11.97
CA SER A 488 -4.54 6.21 12.04
C SER A 488 -4.45 5.53 13.42
N PHE A 489 -3.76 6.15 14.37
CA PHE A 489 -3.56 5.68 15.74
C PHE A 489 -3.57 6.85 16.73
N GLU A 490 -3.86 6.55 17.99
CA GLU A 490 -3.77 7.54 19.07
C GLU A 490 -2.31 7.87 19.38
N LEU A 491 -2.03 9.17 19.55
CA LEU A 491 -0.72 9.63 20.00
C LEU A 491 -0.48 9.22 21.46
N THR A 492 0.76 8.89 21.79
CA THR A 492 1.17 8.44 23.13
C THR A 492 2.17 9.40 23.76
N GLY A 493 2.35 9.32 25.08
CA GLY A 493 3.30 10.18 25.79
C GLY A 493 2.83 11.63 25.86
N GLU A 494 3.74 12.57 25.68
CA GLU A 494 3.44 14.00 25.78
C GLU A 494 2.52 14.47 24.65
N ASP A 495 2.76 14.01 23.41
CA ASP A 495 1.89 14.31 22.27
C ASP A 495 0.44 13.85 22.51
N GLY A 496 0.26 12.69 23.15
CA GLY A 496 -1.06 12.19 23.54
C GLY A 496 -1.75 13.03 24.61
N ARG A 497 -0.98 13.62 25.54
CA ARG A 497 -1.51 14.52 26.58
C ARG A 497 -1.91 15.90 26.03
N ILE A 498 -1.10 16.45 25.13
CA ILE A 498 -1.34 17.74 24.47
C ILE A 498 -2.55 17.64 23.54
N GLY A 499 -2.70 16.49 22.87
CA GLY A 499 -3.76 16.24 21.92
C GLY A 499 -3.32 16.50 20.48
N GLU A 500 -3.82 15.66 19.59
CA GLU A 500 -3.44 15.60 18.18
C GLU A 500 -3.56 16.95 17.45
N ALA A 501 -4.68 17.63 17.63
CA ALA A 501 -4.98 18.91 16.99
C ALA A 501 -3.95 20.00 17.36
N GLU A 502 -3.54 20.06 18.63
CA GLU A 502 -2.60 21.07 19.11
C GLU A 502 -1.16 20.74 18.67
N VAL A 503 -0.77 19.46 18.72
CA VAL A 503 0.53 19.00 18.21
C VAL A 503 0.70 19.36 16.74
N VAL A 504 -0.29 19.01 15.91
CA VAL A 504 -0.23 19.27 14.46
C VAL A 504 -0.32 20.77 14.17
N GLY A 505 -1.24 21.48 14.83
CA GLY A 505 -1.43 22.92 14.67
C GLY A 505 -0.18 23.73 15.00
N LYS A 506 0.58 23.34 16.04
CA LYS A 506 1.86 23.97 16.36
C LYS A 506 2.86 23.88 15.21
N PHE A 507 3.06 22.70 14.63
CA PHE A 507 4.01 22.54 13.52
C PHE A 507 3.53 23.25 12.25
N MET A 508 2.22 23.32 12.02
CA MET A 508 1.65 24.12 10.92
C MET A 508 2.01 25.60 11.07
N GLU A 509 1.80 26.17 12.26
CA GLU A 509 2.13 27.56 12.59
C GLU A 509 3.63 27.86 12.45
N GLU A 510 4.48 26.94 12.91
CA GLU A 510 5.95 27.06 12.76
C GLU A 510 6.40 27.02 11.29
N ALA A 511 5.71 26.25 10.44
CA ALA A 511 6.02 26.17 9.01
C ALA A 511 5.49 27.40 8.24
N ASP A 512 4.25 27.81 8.53
CA ASP A 512 3.61 28.99 7.97
C ASP A 512 2.60 29.59 8.98
N PRO A 513 2.78 30.86 9.42
CA PRO A 513 1.94 31.48 10.45
C PRO A 513 0.43 31.55 10.15
N TRP A 514 0.00 31.27 8.91
CA TRP A 514 -1.41 31.27 8.55
C TRP A 514 -2.01 29.87 8.43
N LEU A 515 -1.18 28.84 8.37
CA LEU A 515 -1.61 27.49 8.01
C LEU A 515 -2.51 26.85 9.08
N ARG A 516 -2.20 27.07 10.37
CA ARG A 516 -3.06 26.59 11.46
C ARG A 516 -4.44 27.24 11.39
N GLY A 517 -4.48 28.56 11.27
CA GLY A 517 -5.73 29.32 11.17
C GLY A 517 -6.56 28.93 9.95
N ASP A 518 -5.92 28.67 8.81
CA ASP A 518 -6.61 28.18 7.61
C ASP A 518 -7.17 26.77 7.83
N TRP A 519 -6.40 25.83 8.39
CA TRP A 519 -6.87 24.49 8.73
C TRP A 519 -8.06 24.53 9.68
N GLU A 520 -7.98 25.29 10.77
CA GLU A 520 -9.09 25.48 11.72
C GLU A 520 -10.32 26.04 11.02
N LYS A 521 -10.16 27.07 10.18
CA LYS A 521 -11.25 27.62 9.36
C LYS A 521 -11.90 26.55 8.48
N ARG A 522 -11.11 25.73 7.76
CA ARG A 522 -11.63 24.65 6.91
C ARG A 522 -12.42 23.62 7.71
N LYS A 523 -11.95 23.30 8.91
CA LYS A 523 -12.65 22.41 9.83
C LYS A 523 -14.00 22.98 10.26
N TYR A 524 -14.05 24.26 10.66
CA TYR A 524 -15.29 24.88 11.11
C TYR A 524 -16.33 25.07 10.00
N GLU A 525 -15.90 25.32 8.76
CA GLU A 525 -16.84 25.49 7.63
C GLU A 525 -17.36 24.16 7.04
N ALA A 526 -16.82 23.00 7.45
CA ALA A 526 -17.18 21.70 6.88
C ALA A 526 -18.70 21.45 6.90
N PHE A 527 -19.34 21.72 8.04
CA PHE A 527 -20.78 21.52 8.21
C PHE A 527 -21.61 22.40 7.26
N ASP A 528 -21.26 23.69 7.17
CA ASP A 528 -21.95 24.68 6.32
C ASP A 528 -21.76 24.39 4.83
N LEU A 529 -20.60 23.84 4.47
CA LEU A 529 -20.32 23.37 3.11
C LEU A 529 -21.09 22.10 2.73
N GLY A 530 -21.80 21.47 3.68
CA GLY A 530 -22.50 20.22 3.43
C GLY A 530 -21.60 18.99 3.40
N THR A 531 -20.46 19.05 4.11
CA THR A 531 -19.55 17.94 4.30
C THR A 531 -19.24 17.73 5.79
N GLY A 532 -18.36 16.78 6.11
CA GLY A 532 -18.08 16.47 7.49
C GLY A 532 -19.21 15.71 8.20
N PHE A 533 -19.66 16.22 9.35
CA PHE A 533 -20.88 15.74 9.99
C PHE A 533 -22.17 16.08 9.21
N SER A 534 -22.10 16.97 8.21
CA SER A 534 -23.18 17.26 7.27
C SER A 534 -22.98 16.45 5.98
N LEU A 535 -24.04 15.89 5.42
CA LEU A 535 -23.99 15.15 4.15
C LEU A 535 -24.76 15.87 3.03
N LYS A 536 -25.10 17.15 3.21
CA LYS A 536 -25.94 17.90 2.26
C LYS A 536 -25.33 17.99 0.85
N THR A 537 -24.01 18.15 0.77
CA THR A 537 -23.26 18.26 -0.49
C THR A 537 -22.59 16.94 -0.82
N ILE A 538 -21.52 16.55 -0.12
CA ILE A 538 -20.88 15.24 -0.33
C ILE A 538 -19.92 14.97 0.82
N MET A 539 -19.94 13.75 1.34
CA MET A 539 -18.89 13.20 2.19
C MET A 539 -18.10 12.16 1.41
N TRP A 540 -16.80 12.37 1.23
CA TRP A 540 -15.92 11.36 0.65
C TRP A 540 -15.80 10.20 1.64
N GLN A 541 -16.08 8.99 1.16
CA GLN A 541 -15.93 7.79 1.97
C GLN A 541 -14.63 7.06 1.66
N HIS A 542 -14.26 6.97 0.38
CA HIS A 542 -13.09 6.21 -0.04
C HIS A 542 -12.56 6.70 -1.37
N VAL A 543 -11.23 6.78 -1.48
CA VAL A 543 -10.50 7.06 -2.72
C VAL A 543 -9.70 5.82 -3.15
N VAL A 544 -9.98 5.28 -4.32
CA VAL A 544 -9.28 4.11 -4.89
C VAL A 544 -8.75 4.42 -6.30
N LEU A 545 -7.99 3.48 -6.86
CA LEU A 545 -7.60 3.50 -8.27
C LEU A 545 -8.46 2.47 -9.00
N GLU A 546 -9.11 2.85 -10.09
CA GLU A 546 -9.83 1.91 -10.96
C GLU A 546 -10.13 2.51 -12.34
N THR A 547 -10.36 1.66 -13.34
CA THR A 547 -10.92 2.09 -14.64
C THR A 547 -12.37 2.54 -14.47
N VAL A 548 -12.82 3.48 -15.30
CA VAL A 548 -14.16 4.05 -15.17
C VAL A 548 -15.28 3.01 -15.35
N GLY A 549 -15.10 2.06 -16.27
CA GLY A 549 -16.08 1.00 -16.54
C GLY A 549 -16.23 0.03 -15.36
N ARG A 550 -15.12 -0.45 -14.79
CA ARG A 550 -15.15 -1.30 -13.58
C ARG A 550 -15.72 -0.56 -12.38
N ALA A 551 -15.29 0.68 -12.16
CA ALA A 551 -15.78 1.47 -11.03
C ALA A 551 -17.30 1.68 -11.10
N ALA A 552 -17.83 2.00 -12.29
CA ALA A 552 -19.27 2.11 -12.50
C ALA A 552 -19.99 0.77 -12.27
N ALA A 553 -19.50 -0.33 -12.84
CA ALA A 553 -20.09 -1.66 -12.68
C ALA A 553 -20.18 -2.09 -11.20
N LEU A 554 -19.10 -1.85 -10.43
CA LEU A 554 -19.07 -2.14 -9.00
C LEU A 554 -20.02 -1.23 -8.20
N MET A 555 -20.13 0.04 -8.58
CA MET A 555 -21.02 1.00 -7.92
C MET A 555 -22.50 0.67 -8.15
N GLU A 556 -22.89 0.34 -9.39
CA GLU A 556 -24.26 -0.05 -9.75
C GLU A 556 -24.68 -1.35 -9.04
N ALA A 557 -23.75 -2.29 -8.86
CA ALA A 557 -24.01 -3.53 -8.13
C ALA A 557 -24.01 -3.36 -6.60
N ASN A 558 -23.49 -2.24 -6.09
CA ASN A 558 -23.35 -2.00 -4.66
C ASN A 558 -24.64 -1.40 -4.08
N LEU A 559 -25.46 -2.22 -3.43
CA LEU A 559 -26.64 -1.77 -2.67
C LEU A 559 -26.33 -1.43 -1.20
N GLU A 560 -25.10 -1.68 -0.75
CA GLU A 560 -24.70 -1.50 0.63
C GLU A 560 -24.37 -0.03 0.95
N THR A 561 -24.53 0.36 2.21
CA THR A 561 -24.10 1.68 2.72
C THR A 561 -22.65 1.65 3.22
N ILE A 562 -21.83 0.73 2.71
CA ILE A 562 -20.39 0.63 3.01
C ILE A 562 -19.59 1.00 1.76
N PRO A 563 -18.32 1.41 1.92
CA PRO A 563 -17.50 1.84 0.81
C PRO A 563 -17.28 0.70 -0.19
N LEU A 564 -16.97 1.07 -1.43
CA LEU A 564 -16.59 0.11 -2.45
C LEU A 564 -15.30 -0.60 -2.04
N GLY A 565 -15.31 -1.92 -2.11
CA GLY A 565 -14.15 -2.77 -1.88
C GLY A 565 -13.82 -3.60 -3.11
N ALA A 566 -12.59 -4.08 -3.14
CA ALA A 566 -12.17 -5.04 -4.15
C ALA A 566 -13.00 -6.32 -4.08
N PRO A 567 -13.49 -6.85 -5.21
CA PRO A 567 -14.19 -8.13 -5.24
C PRO A 567 -13.18 -9.29 -5.22
N VAL A 568 -12.26 -9.31 -4.25
CA VAL A 568 -11.25 -10.37 -4.14
C VAL A 568 -11.92 -11.63 -3.63
N SER A 569 -11.97 -12.67 -4.45
CA SER A 569 -12.42 -13.99 -4.02
C SER A 569 -11.45 -14.56 -3.00
N LEU A 570 -11.96 -14.94 -1.82
CA LEU A 570 -11.17 -15.58 -0.76
C LEU A 570 -10.95 -17.05 -1.02
#